data_AF-A0AAW1P8W8-F1
#
_entry.id   AF-A0AAW1P8W8-F1
#
_cell.length_a   1.000
_cell.length_b   1.000
_cell.length_c   1.000
_cell.angle_alpha   90.00
_cell.angle_beta   90.00
_cell.angle_gamma   90.00
#
_symmetry.space_group_name_H-M   'P 1'
#
loop_
_entity.id
_entity.type
_entity.pdbx_description
1 polymer ?
#
loop_
_entity_poly.entity_id
_entity_poly.type
_entity_poly.pdbx_seq_one_letter_code
_entity_poly.pdbx_strand_id
1 'polypeptide(L)'
;MLTKATPHCASSQFTMSTMREALLKEKPYLISSMFSSCEGRAELLDLHTPADHPDACAAALQMPKVALMFLTPSDMPHEEFWGLWIRSAAGLVQVDCVALEVCENGRKLGELQKACLLNRRTGAVEQQHLFTLYVHTSPGHTGFKLGSVFRGHELPKHVLTTRNGHTDHTEATRLLLAAALEDPLNQRFILLNEGSIPLYPPTLVYQQLLGEESSRINACDNDANPNRWSPSMEKHVKKRHWRKHDGWFGLIRKHAQAVVEDIHVYNTFRTFCVTGFDKALDRHRDCWPDEHYVPTLLSVMGFEEETDCKGAVITAEWVTENEDAHVRSSACTHVYR
;
A
#
# COMPACT_ATOMS: atom_id res chain seq x y z
N MET A 1 -20.64 32.51 -43.06
CA MET A 1 -19.85 31.28 -43.29
C MET A 1 -18.85 31.15 -42.15
N LEU A 2 -19.16 30.33 -41.16
CA LEU A 2 -18.22 29.80 -40.15
C LEU A 2 -18.84 28.47 -39.70
N THR A 3 -18.15 27.38 -40.01
CA THR A 3 -18.44 26.00 -39.58
C THR A 3 -17.35 25.55 -38.61
N LYS A 4 -17.69 24.51 -37.82
CA LYS A 4 -16.87 23.70 -36.88
C LYS A 4 -16.93 24.15 -35.42
N ALA A 5 -17.05 23.27 -34.43
CA ALA A 5 -17.36 21.85 -34.37
C ALA A 5 -17.81 21.56 -32.92
N THR A 6 -18.90 20.82 -32.74
CA THR A 6 -19.35 20.29 -31.44
C THR A 6 -18.48 19.08 -31.06
N PRO A 7 -18.00 18.94 -29.81
CA PRO A 7 -17.34 17.73 -29.38
C PRO A 7 -18.40 16.64 -29.14
N HIS A 8 -18.39 15.61 -29.97
CA HIS A 8 -19.08 14.36 -29.69
C HIS A 8 -18.25 13.54 -28.69
N CYS A 9 -18.73 13.43 -27.44
CA CYS A 9 -18.40 12.29 -26.60
C CYS A 9 -19.06 11.06 -27.24
N ALA A 10 -18.26 10.24 -27.92
CA ALA A 10 -18.69 8.90 -28.31
C ALA A 10 -18.94 8.09 -27.03
N SER A 11 -20.21 7.75 -26.80
CA SER A 11 -20.63 6.84 -25.75
C SER A 11 -20.14 5.43 -26.08
N SER A 12 -18.99 5.01 -25.57
CA SER A 12 -18.71 3.59 -25.42
C SER A 12 -19.46 3.12 -24.18
N GLN A 13 -20.62 2.49 -24.37
CA GLN A 13 -21.29 1.73 -23.33
C GLN A 13 -20.43 0.51 -22.99
N PHE A 14 -19.46 0.67 -22.09
CA PHE A 14 -18.89 -0.46 -21.35
C PHE A 14 -19.90 -0.84 -20.27
N THR A 15 -20.67 -1.89 -20.52
CA THR A 15 -21.67 -2.39 -19.58
C THR A 15 -21.00 -3.30 -18.54
N MET A 16 -21.51 -3.33 -17.30
CA MET A 16 -20.98 -4.22 -16.24
C MET A 16 -20.90 -5.71 -16.64
N SER A 17 -21.65 -6.12 -17.67
CA SER A 17 -21.60 -7.46 -18.26
C SER A 17 -20.27 -7.77 -18.95
N THR A 18 -19.65 -6.80 -19.62
CA THR A 18 -18.41 -7.04 -20.42
C THR A 18 -17.18 -7.25 -19.53
N MET A 19 -17.13 -6.59 -18.37
CA MET A 19 -16.05 -6.76 -17.39
C MET A 19 -16.16 -8.11 -16.66
N ARG A 20 -17.38 -8.56 -16.34
CA ARG A 20 -17.65 -9.89 -15.75
C ARG A 20 -17.27 -11.03 -16.70
N GLU A 21 -17.50 -10.88 -18.01
CA GLU A 21 -17.14 -11.89 -19.02
C GLU A 21 -15.63 -11.93 -19.31
N ALA A 22 -14.94 -10.79 -19.25
CA ALA A 22 -13.49 -10.73 -19.39
C ALA A 22 -12.76 -11.40 -18.22
N LEU A 23 -13.22 -11.14 -16.98
CA LEU A 23 -12.63 -11.73 -15.76
C LEU A 23 -12.86 -13.24 -15.62
N LEU A 24 -13.88 -13.80 -16.27
CA LEU A 24 -14.20 -15.23 -16.21
C LEU A 24 -13.56 -16.06 -17.33
N LYS A 25 -13.11 -15.44 -18.42
CA LYS A 25 -12.56 -16.16 -19.59
C LYS A 25 -11.06 -16.45 -19.50
N GLU A 26 -10.32 -15.84 -18.58
CA GLU A 26 -8.87 -16.07 -18.41
C GLU A 26 -8.53 -16.95 -17.19
N LYS A 27 -8.80 -18.26 -17.28
CA LYS A 27 -8.07 -19.31 -16.52
C LYS A 27 -8.09 -20.61 -17.37
N PRO A 28 -7.02 -21.42 -17.47
CA PRO A 28 -6.13 -21.76 -16.36
C PRO A 28 -4.67 -22.08 -16.78
N TYR A 29 -3.75 -21.12 -16.78
CA TYR A 29 -2.31 -21.41 -16.78
C TYR A 29 -1.63 -20.23 -16.12
N LEU A 30 -1.14 -20.37 -14.88
CA LEU A 30 -0.15 -19.49 -14.21
C LEU A 30 0.01 -19.78 -12.68
N ILE A 31 -0.40 -20.96 -12.20
CA ILE A 31 -0.12 -21.44 -10.82
C ILE A 31 0.70 -22.74 -10.86
N SER A 32 1.64 -22.86 -11.79
CA SER A 32 2.61 -23.97 -11.81
C SER A 32 4.03 -23.53 -11.44
N SER A 33 4.37 -22.25 -11.61
CA SER A 33 5.73 -21.77 -11.35
C SER A 33 5.97 -21.34 -9.89
N MET A 34 4.92 -21.04 -9.12
CA MET A 34 5.04 -20.67 -7.69
C MET A 34 5.58 -21.79 -6.81
N PHE A 35 5.62 -23.02 -7.32
CA PHE A 35 5.97 -24.21 -6.56
C PHE A 35 7.30 -24.85 -6.99
N SER A 36 7.96 -24.33 -8.03
CA SER A 36 9.22 -24.90 -8.53
C SER A 36 10.48 -24.47 -7.75
N SER A 37 10.36 -23.57 -6.78
CA SER A 37 11.52 -23.01 -6.05
C SER A 37 11.15 -22.60 -4.62
N CYS A 38 10.73 -23.56 -3.80
CA CYS A 38 10.74 -23.43 -2.34
C CYS A 38 12.07 -23.93 -1.73
N GLU A 39 13.19 -23.81 -2.46
CA GLU A 39 14.53 -24.03 -1.91
C GLU A 39 15.21 -22.67 -1.67
N GLY A 40 14.96 -22.06 -0.52
CA GLY A 40 15.63 -20.81 -0.15
C GLY A 40 15.13 -20.18 1.13
N ARG A 41 15.87 -20.39 2.23
CA ARG A 41 15.82 -19.69 3.54
C ARG A 41 14.44 -19.16 3.98
N ALA A 42 13.60 -20.05 4.50
CA ALA A 42 12.64 -19.65 5.51
C ALA A 42 13.37 -19.48 6.85
N GLU A 43 13.67 -18.25 7.26
CA GLU A 43 13.72 -17.96 8.69
C GLU A 43 12.34 -18.36 9.24
N LEU A 44 12.29 -19.34 10.14
CA LEU A 44 11.05 -19.75 10.78
C LEU A 44 10.46 -18.52 11.48
N LEU A 45 9.39 -17.96 10.91
CA LEU A 45 8.57 -17.01 11.63
C LEU A 45 7.91 -17.79 12.78
N ASP A 46 8.30 -17.49 14.02
CA ASP A 46 7.66 -18.01 15.25
C ASP A 46 6.24 -17.44 15.36
N LEU A 47 5.35 -17.96 14.52
CA LEU A 47 3.92 -17.78 14.63
C LEU A 47 3.46 -18.55 15.88
N HIS A 48 2.84 -17.84 16.83
CA HIS A 48 1.95 -18.50 17.80
C HIS A 48 0.97 -19.35 16.99
N THR A 49 0.74 -20.58 17.46
CA THR A 49 0.02 -21.69 16.77
C THR A 49 -0.85 -21.25 15.59
N PRO A 50 -0.59 -21.70 14.33
CA PRO A 50 -1.28 -21.23 13.12
C PRO A 50 -2.82 -21.21 13.17
N ALA A 51 -3.41 -22.01 14.07
CA ALA A 51 -4.85 -22.06 14.32
C ALA A 51 -5.44 -20.77 14.93
N ASP A 52 -4.66 -19.98 15.65
CA ASP A 52 -5.13 -18.75 16.32
C ASP A 52 -5.02 -17.50 15.44
N HIS A 53 -4.40 -17.63 14.26
CA HIS A 53 -4.29 -16.54 13.30
C HIS A 53 -5.64 -16.23 12.63
N PRO A 54 -6.01 -14.95 12.40
CA PRO A 54 -7.25 -14.59 11.69
C PRO A 54 -7.37 -15.24 10.30
N ASP A 55 -6.22 -15.47 9.67
CA ASP A 55 -6.07 -16.24 8.44
C ASP A 55 -5.26 -17.51 8.70
N ALA A 56 -5.90 -18.49 9.35
CA ALA A 56 -5.25 -19.75 9.73
C ALA A 56 -4.72 -20.54 8.53
N CYS A 57 -5.40 -20.46 7.38
CA CYS A 57 -4.95 -21.11 6.15
C CYS A 57 -3.63 -20.50 5.65
N ALA A 58 -3.59 -19.17 5.50
CA ALA A 58 -2.37 -18.48 5.08
C ALA A 58 -1.23 -18.72 6.07
N ALA A 59 -1.50 -18.72 7.38
CA ALA A 59 -0.52 -19.00 8.41
C ALA A 59 0.03 -20.44 8.32
N ALA A 60 -0.85 -21.44 8.15
CA ALA A 60 -0.44 -22.84 8.01
C ALA A 60 0.41 -23.08 6.75
N LEU A 61 0.15 -22.32 5.69
CA LEU A 61 0.89 -22.35 4.43
C LEU A 61 2.10 -21.41 4.41
N GLN A 62 2.31 -20.60 5.45
CA GLN A 62 3.31 -19.53 5.49
C GLN A 62 3.22 -18.60 4.27
N MET A 63 2.01 -18.32 3.81
CA MET A 63 1.78 -17.51 2.63
C MET A 63 2.05 -16.03 2.95
N PRO A 64 3.01 -15.39 2.25
CA PRO A 64 3.22 -13.96 2.42
C PRO A 64 2.02 -13.18 1.90
N LYS A 65 1.70 -12.08 2.56
CA LYS A 65 0.56 -11.20 2.27
C LYS A 65 1.03 -9.79 1.94
N VAL A 66 0.18 -9.06 1.23
CA VAL A 66 0.35 -7.63 0.93
C VAL A 66 -0.63 -6.83 1.78
N ALA A 67 -0.11 -5.92 2.60
CA ALA A 67 -0.91 -4.98 3.36
C ALA A 67 -1.32 -3.79 2.49
N LEU A 68 -2.62 -3.64 2.26
CA LEU A 68 -3.22 -2.48 1.61
C LEU A 68 -3.63 -1.50 2.71
N MET A 69 -2.93 -0.36 2.77
CA MET A 69 -3.10 0.66 3.79
C MET A 69 -3.71 1.91 3.17
N PHE A 70 -4.90 2.29 3.62
CA PHE A 70 -5.64 3.43 3.10
C PHE A 70 -5.59 4.58 4.09
N LEU A 71 -5.01 5.70 3.66
CA LEU A 71 -5.04 6.96 4.39
C LEU A 71 -6.11 7.85 3.74
N THR A 72 -7.23 8.08 4.45
CA THR A 72 -8.34 8.87 3.93
C THR A 72 -8.80 9.91 4.96
N PRO A 73 -9.16 11.14 4.54
CA PRO A 73 -9.78 12.10 5.43
C PRO A 73 -11.25 11.75 5.75
N SER A 74 -11.92 10.88 4.97
CA SER A 74 -13.35 10.60 5.15
C SER A 74 -13.80 9.26 4.51
N ASP A 75 -14.96 9.27 3.86
CA ASP A 75 -15.53 8.13 3.15
C ASP A 75 -14.66 7.73 1.94
N MET A 76 -14.92 6.52 1.42
CA MET A 76 -14.18 5.91 0.32
C MET A 76 -15.05 5.87 -0.95
N PRO A 77 -14.91 6.81 -1.90
CA PRO A 77 -15.76 6.90 -3.08
C PRO A 77 -15.71 5.66 -3.97
N HIS A 78 -14.59 4.93 -3.96
CA HIS A 78 -14.36 3.75 -4.78
C HIS A 78 -14.52 2.43 -4.02
N GLU A 79 -15.24 2.42 -2.89
CA GLU A 79 -15.39 1.23 -2.05
C GLU A 79 -16.04 0.04 -2.76
N GLU A 80 -16.99 0.29 -3.66
CA GLU A 80 -17.63 -0.79 -4.42
C GLU A 80 -16.61 -1.48 -5.34
N PHE A 81 -15.76 -0.69 -5.99
CA PHE A 81 -14.73 -1.20 -6.87
C PHE A 81 -13.68 -2.01 -6.10
N TRP A 82 -13.18 -1.48 -4.97
CA TRP A 82 -12.30 -2.23 -4.08
C TRP A 82 -12.94 -3.52 -3.57
N GLY A 83 -14.22 -3.48 -3.22
CA GLY A 83 -14.98 -4.64 -2.78
C GLY A 83 -15.12 -5.71 -3.87
N LEU A 84 -15.26 -5.32 -5.14
CA LEU A 84 -15.27 -6.27 -6.28
C LEU A 84 -13.87 -6.82 -6.55
N TRP A 85 -12.85 -5.96 -6.52
CA TRP A 85 -11.46 -6.36 -6.77
C TRP A 85 -10.97 -7.36 -5.72
N ILE A 86 -11.19 -7.09 -4.43
CA ILE A 86 -10.81 -8.01 -3.33
C ILE A 86 -11.59 -9.32 -3.45
N ARG A 87 -12.90 -9.28 -3.76
CA ARG A 87 -13.69 -10.51 -3.98
C ARG A 87 -13.19 -11.34 -5.15
N SER A 88 -12.65 -10.70 -6.20
CA SER A 88 -12.06 -11.43 -7.33
C SER A 88 -10.78 -12.21 -6.94
N ALA A 89 -10.19 -11.90 -5.78
CA ALA A 89 -9.07 -12.67 -5.23
C ALA A 89 -9.49 -13.95 -4.49
N ALA A 90 -10.78 -14.12 -4.18
CA ALA A 90 -11.28 -15.29 -3.49
C ALA A 90 -11.10 -16.57 -4.33
N GLY A 91 -10.72 -17.67 -3.67
CA GLY A 91 -10.53 -18.97 -4.32
C GLY A 91 -9.33 -19.05 -5.29
N LEU A 92 -8.43 -18.06 -5.31
CA LEU A 92 -7.19 -18.13 -6.08
C LEU A 92 -6.16 -19.10 -5.50
N VAL A 93 -6.18 -19.27 -4.17
CA VAL A 93 -5.40 -20.31 -3.50
C VAL A 93 -6.24 -21.59 -3.52
N GLN A 94 -6.00 -22.43 -4.52
CA GLN A 94 -6.63 -23.76 -4.56
C GLN A 94 -5.94 -24.64 -3.53
N VAL A 95 -6.57 -24.77 -2.37
CA VAL A 95 -6.11 -25.61 -1.24
C VAL A 95 -5.79 -27.04 -1.70
N ASP A 96 -6.54 -27.56 -2.67
CA ASP A 96 -6.34 -28.88 -3.27
C ASP A 96 -5.00 -29.01 -4.02
N CYS A 97 -4.50 -27.93 -4.62
CA CYS A 97 -3.18 -27.91 -5.27
C CYS A 97 -2.05 -27.85 -4.24
N VAL A 98 -2.24 -27.13 -3.13
CA VAL A 98 -1.23 -27.02 -2.06
C VAL A 98 -1.15 -28.31 -1.23
N ALA A 99 -2.28 -29.02 -1.09
CA ALA A 99 -2.33 -30.33 -0.45
C ALA A 99 -1.42 -31.37 -1.10
N LEU A 100 -1.17 -31.29 -2.40
CA LEU A 100 -0.31 -32.24 -3.14
C LEU A 100 1.19 -31.99 -2.92
N GLU A 101 1.61 -30.77 -2.63
CA GLU A 101 3.02 -30.45 -2.32
C GLU A 101 3.40 -30.74 -0.86
N VAL A 102 2.47 -30.56 0.07
CA VAL A 102 2.71 -30.79 1.51
C VAL A 102 2.66 -32.30 1.87
N CYS A 103 2.43 -33.17 0.88
CA CYS A 103 2.22 -34.61 1.05
C CYS A 103 3.43 -35.43 1.52
N GLU A 104 4.63 -34.85 1.64
CA GLU A 104 5.77 -35.58 2.21
C GLU A 104 5.69 -35.77 3.73
N ASN A 105 4.79 -35.06 4.44
CA ASN A 105 4.67 -35.15 5.89
C ASN A 105 3.20 -35.35 6.34
N GLY A 106 2.73 -36.59 6.25
CA GLY A 106 1.33 -37.03 6.44
C GLY A 106 0.61 -36.70 7.76
N ARG A 107 1.19 -35.90 8.67
CA ARG A 107 0.47 -35.32 9.83
C ARG A 107 -0.15 -33.94 9.55
N LYS A 108 0.31 -33.19 8.53
CA LYS A 108 -0.14 -31.81 8.27
C LYS A 108 -1.42 -31.69 7.44
N LEU A 109 -1.81 -32.70 6.68
CA LEU A 109 -2.91 -32.57 5.72
C LEU A 109 -4.28 -32.33 6.40
N GLY A 110 -4.58 -33.04 7.49
CA GLY A 110 -5.85 -32.87 8.20
C GLY A 110 -5.97 -31.53 8.92
N GLU A 111 -4.87 -30.98 9.43
CA GLU A 111 -4.82 -29.65 10.03
C GLU A 111 -4.89 -28.55 8.97
N LEU A 112 -4.23 -28.74 7.83
CA LEU A 112 -4.29 -27.83 6.69
C LEU A 112 -5.69 -27.81 6.06
N GLN A 113 -6.29 -28.97 5.83
CA GLN A 113 -7.67 -29.09 5.39
C GLN A 113 -8.62 -28.41 6.38
N LYS A 114 -8.41 -28.55 7.69
CA LYS A 114 -9.20 -27.80 8.66
C LYS A 114 -8.96 -26.29 8.53
N ALA A 115 -7.71 -25.84 8.53
CA ALA A 115 -7.36 -24.41 8.49
C ALA A 115 -7.89 -23.72 7.22
N CYS A 116 -7.93 -24.43 6.09
CA CYS A 116 -8.29 -23.91 4.79
C CYS A 116 -9.73 -24.22 4.33
N LEU A 117 -10.37 -25.27 4.88
CA LEU A 117 -11.76 -25.64 4.55
C LEU A 117 -12.76 -25.19 5.65
N LEU A 118 -12.28 -24.77 6.83
CA LEU A 118 -13.13 -24.15 7.87
C LEU A 118 -13.31 -22.65 7.60
N ASN A 119 -14.31 -22.30 6.80
CA ASN A 119 -15.50 -21.54 7.23
C ASN A 119 -16.17 -20.74 6.12
N ARG A 120 -17.50 -20.66 6.25
CA ARG A 120 -18.42 -19.71 5.64
C ARG A 120 -18.07 -18.25 6.01
N ARG A 121 -16.93 -17.77 5.55
CA ARG A 121 -16.51 -16.37 5.71
C ARG A 121 -17.33 -15.53 4.72
N THR A 122 -18.03 -14.51 5.22
CA THR A 122 -18.97 -13.73 4.40
C THR A 122 -18.37 -12.44 3.84
N GLY A 123 -17.31 -11.92 4.46
CA GLY A 123 -16.62 -10.72 4.01
C GLY A 123 -15.61 -10.99 2.89
N ALA A 124 -15.37 -9.97 2.08
CA ALA A 124 -14.51 -10.05 0.89
C ALA A 124 -13.05 -10.35 1.25
N VAL A 125 -12.54 -9.72 2.32
CA VAL A 125 -11.14 -9.86 2.75
C VAL A 125 -10.91 -11.26 3.31
N GLU A 126 -11.87 -11.81 4.06
CA GLU A 126 -11.75 -13.10 4.72
C GLU A 126 -11.87 -14.28 3.74
N GLN A 127 -12.49 -14.08 2.57
CA GLN A 127 -12.62 -15.09 1.51
C GLN A 127 -11.35 -15.28 0.65
N GLN A 128 -10.31 -14.48 0.88
CA GLN A 128 -9.04 -14.52 0.15
C GLN A 128 -7.86 -14.51 1.13
N HIS A 129 -6.67 -14.88 0.63
CA HIS A 129 -5.47 -15.09 1.45
C HIS A 129 -4.26 -14.23 1.03
N LEU A 130 -4.42 -13.34 0.06
CA LEU A 130 -3.34 -12.59 -0.59
C LEU A 130 -3.11 -11.21 0.04
N PHE A 131 -4.19 -10.55 0.48
CA PHE A 131 -4.18 -9.18 0.95
C PHE A 131 -4.69 -9.05 2.39
N THR A 132 -4.22 -8.03 3.10
CA THR A 132 -4.79 -7.52 4.35
C THR A 132 -5.16 -6.05 4.15
N LEU A 133 -6.10 -5.55 4.96
CA LEU A 133 -6.68 -4.23 4.77
C LEU A 133 -6.62 -3.42 6.08
N TYR A 134 -6.12 -2.20 5.98
CA TYR A 134 -6.01 -1.25 7.09
C TYR A 134 -6.45 0.13 6.61
N VAL A 135 -7.27 0.82 7.41
CA VAL A 135 -7.82 2.13 7.04
C VAL A 135 -7.61 3.11 8.17
N HIS A 136 -7.02 4.25 7.86
CA HIS A 136 -6.97 5.40 8.76
C HIS A 136 -7.94 6.46 8.26
N THR A 137 -8.79 6.95 9.17
CA THR A 137 -9.75 8.02 8.93
C THR A 137 -9.46 9.21 9.85
N SER A 138 -9.84 10.42 9.42
CA SER A 138 -9.74 11.61 10.29
C SER A 138 -10.71 11.55 11.48
N PRO A 139 -10.40 12.24 12.60
CA PRO A 139 -11.28 12.33 13.76
C PRO A 139 -12.68 12.83 13.37
N GLY A 140 -13.72 12.17 13.90
CA GLY A 140 -15.12 12.50 13.62
C GLY A 140 -15.77 11.65 12.54
N HIS A 141 -15.02 10.78 11.86
CA HIS A 141 -15.60 9.75 11.00
C HIS A 141 -16.38 8.74 11.84
N THR A 142 -17.61 8.38 11.42
CA THR A 142 -18.52 7.51 12.18
C THR A 142 -18.40 6.03 11.85
N GLY A 143 -17.40 5.67 11.05
CA GLY A 143 -17.15 4.34 10.55
C GLY A 143 -17.92 4.01 9.27
N PHE A 144 -17.49 2.95 8.59
CA PHE A 144 -18.08 2.54 7.32
C PHE A 144 -19.42 1.83 7.47
N LYS A 145 -20.27 1.95 6.44
CA LYS A 145 -21.62 1.36 6.39
C LYS A 145 -21.56 -0.17 6.37
N LEU A 146 -22.64 -0.81 6.83
CA LEU A 146 -22.81 -2.26 6.73
C LEU A 146 -22.70 -2.69 5.26
N GLY A 147 -21.82 -3.66 4.99
CA GLY A 147 -21.55 -4.17 3.63
C GLY A 147 -20.37 -3.52 2.93
N SER A 148 -19.81 -2.43 3.47
CA SER A 148 -18.53 -1.88 3.01
C SER A 148 -17.40 -2.88 3.25
N VAL A 149 -16.46 -2.98 2.31
CA VAL A 149 -15.26 -3.80 2.45
C VAL A 149 -14.27 -3.23 3.47
N PHE A 150 -14.37 -1.93 3.78
CA PHE A 150 -13.48 -1.25 4.72
C PHE A 150 -13.96 -1.32 6.17
N ARG A 151 -15.21 -1.72 6.40
CA ARG A 151 -15.80 -1.79 7.74
C ARG A 151 -15.10 -2.84 8.59
N GLY A 152 -14.64 -2.43 9.77
CA GLY A 152 -13.90 -3.31 10.70
C GLY A 152 -12.40 -3.38 10.42
N HIS A 153 -11.92 -2.67 9.41
CA HIS A 153 -10.49 -2.51 9.10
C HIS A 153 -9.96 -1.12 9.48
N GLU A 154 -10.80 -0.30 10.11
CA GLU A 154 -10.43 1.02 10.60
C GLU A 154 -9.49 0.92 11.81
N LEU A 155 -8.44 1.75 11.83
CA LEU A 155 -7.59 1.88 13.00
C LEU A 155 -8.34 2.57 14.14
N PRO A 156 -8.13 2.16 15.40
CA PRO A 156 -8.78 2.78 16.55
C PRO A 156 -8.22 4.18 16.87
N LYS A 157 -6.98 4.48 16.46
CA LYS A 157 -6.34 5.79 16.69
C LYS A 157 -6.47 6.66 15.43
N HIS A 158 -7.09 7.81 15.60
CA HIS A 158 -7.28 8.81 14.55
C HIS A 158 -6.32 9.99 14.71
N VAL A 159 -5.88 10.55 13.58
CA VAL A 159 -5.02 11.74 13.49
C VAL A 159 -5.67 12.70 12.51
N LEU A 160 -5.69 14.00 12.81
CA LEU A 160 -6.32 14.99 11.94
C LEU A 160 -5.45 15.25 10.71
N THR A 161 -5.79 14.65 9.58
CA THR A 161 -4.99 14.72 8.34
C THR A 161 -5.38 15.87 7.41
N THR A 162 -6.33 16.74 7.77
CA THR A 162 -6.78 17.83 6.88
C THR A 162 -5.81 19.00 6.76
N ARG A 163 -4.68 18.98 7.48
CA ARG A 163 -3.68 20.05 7.46
C ARG A 163 -2.52 19.71 6.52
N ASN A 164 -2.53 20.35 5.36
CA ASN A 164 -1.43 20.28 4.39
C ASN A 164 -0.11 20.79 5.00
N GLY A 165 1.00 20.10 4.71
CA GLY A 165 2.34 20.48 5.16
C GLY A 165 2.64 20.22 6.65
N HIS A 166 1.72 19.58 7.37
CA HIS A 166 1.94 19.08 8.73
C HIS A 166 2.36 17.60 8.73
N THR A 167 3.05 17.17 9.80
CA THR A 167 3.42 15.76 10.00
C THR A 167 2.24 14.84 10.33
N ASP A 168 1.01 15.33 10.29
CA ASP A 168 -0.19 14.56 10.62
C ASP A 168 -0.37 13.36 9.67
N HIS A 169 -0.15 13.56 8.37
CA HIS A 169 -0.14 12.48 7.37
C HIS A 169 0.96 11.46 7.65
N THR A 170 2.15 11.92 8.05
CA THR A 170 3.26 11.07 8.43
C THR A 170 2.94 10.25 9.69
N GLU A 171 2.33 10.84 10.71
CA GLU A 171 1.92 10.14 11.93
C GLU A 171 0.88 9.06 11.60
N ALA A 172 -0.14 9.41 10.81
CA ALA A 172 -1.17 8.47 10.38
C ALA A 172 -0.59 7.30 9.57
N THR A 173 0.34 7.58 8.65
CA THR A 173 1.06 6.57 7.88
C THR A 173 1.86 5.63 8.78
N ARG A 174 2.54 6.15 9.80
CA ARG A 174 3.26 5.33 10.78
C ARG A 174 2.32 4.43 11.59
N LEU A 175 1.11 4.89 11.92
CA LEU A 175 0.10 4.08 12.61
C LEU A 175 -0.40 2.93 11.71
N LEU A 176 -0.64 3.20 10.43
CA LEU A 176 -0.98 2.17 9.44
C LEU A 176 0.11 1.11 9.33
N LEU A 177 1.37 1.54 9.20
CA LEU A 177 2.51 0.62 9.14
C LEU A 177 2.64 -0.21 10.42
N ALA A 178 2.49 0.40 11.59
CA ALA A 178 2.56 -0.31 12.86
C ALA A 178 1.49 -1.40 12.97
N ALA A 179 0.23 -1.07 12.68
CA ALA A 179 -0.87 -2.04 12.70
C ALA A 179 -0.69 -3.15 11.65
N ALA A 180 -0.19 -2.80 10.46
CA ALA A 180 0.09 -3.78 9.42
C ALA A 180 1.24 -4.73 9.76
N LEU A 181 2.24 -4.26 10.51
CA LEU A 181 3.39 -5.07 10.92
C LEU A 181 3.05 -6.11 12.00
N GLU A 182 1.94 -5.95 12.72
CA GLU A 182 1.46 -6.93 13.71
C GLU A 182 1.15 -8.29 13.06
N ASP A 183 0.69 -8.30 11.81
CA ASP A 183 0.56 -9.54 11.03
C ASP A 183 1.95 -9.93 10.46
N PRO A 184 2.55 -11.04 10.90
CA PRO A 184 3.86 -11.48 10.42
C PRO A 184 3.81 -12.00 8.98
N LEU A 185 2.64 -12.33 8.44
CA LEU A 185 2.50 -12.72 7.04
C LEU A 185 2.61 -11.51 6.11
N ASN A 186 2.36 -10.28 6.57
CA ASN A 186 2.54 -9.09 5.75
C ASN A 186 4.02 -8.85 5.41
N GLN A 187 4.36 -8.98 4.12
CA GLN A 187 5.72 -8.82 3.60
C GLN A 187 5.87 -7.62 2.65
N ARG A 188 4.75 -7.05 2.18
CA ARG A 188 4.71 -5.81 1.37
C ARG A 188 3.66 -4.87 1.94
N PHE A 189 3.96 -3.57 1.93
CA PHE A 189 3.15 -2.54 2.59
C PHE A 189 2.89 -1.41 1.60
N ILE A 190 1.65 -1.30 1.13
CA ILE A 190 1.25 -0.38 0.08
C ILE A 190 0.41 0.74 0.67
N LEU A 191 0.86 1.98 0.52
CA LEU A 191 0.11 3.16 0.95
C LEU A 191 -0.76 3.69 -0.20
N LEU A 192 -2.06 3.83 0.07
CA LEU A 192 -3.11 4.26 -0.85
C LEU A 192 -3.96 5.35 -0.18
N ASN A 193 -4.84 5.99 -0.95
CA ASN A 193 -5.80 6.97 -0.45
C ASN A 193 -7.20 6.76 -1.07
N GLU A 194 -8.16 7.61 -0.71
CA GLU A 194 -9.56 7.54 -1.14
C GLU A 194 -9.76 7.65 -2.65
N GLY A 195 -8.84 8.30 -3.36
CA GLY A 195 -8.88 8.46 -4.82
C GLY A 195 -8.24 7.30 -5.58
N SER A 196 -7.66 6.33 -4.88
CA SER A 196 -6.90 5.22 -5.50
C SER A 196 -7.82 4.12 -6.03
N ILE A 197 -7.57 3.66 -7.26
CA ILE A 197 -8.34 2.59 -7.92
C ILE A 197 -7.39 1.55 -8.54
N PRO A 198 -7.51 0.25 -8.23
CA PRO A 198 -6.62 -0.77 -8.78
C PRO A 198 -6.93 -1.03 -10.26
N LEU A 199 -5.93 -0.97 -11.14
CA LEU A 199 -6.13 -1.16 -12.59
C LEU A 199 -5.83 -2.58 -13.08
N TYR A 200 -5.16 -3.38 -12.26
CA TYR A 200 -4.69 -4.72 -12.62
C TYR A 200 -5.35 -5.78 -11.75
N PRO A 201 -5.53 -7.02 -12.24
CA PRO A 201 -6.09 -8.11 -11.44
C PRO A 201 -5.28 -8.35 -10.15
N PRO A 202 -5.93 -8.79 -9.06
CA PRO A 202 -5.26 -9.01 -7.78
C PRO A 202 -4.12 -10.03 -7.84
N THR A 203 -4.23 -11.04 -8.69
CA THR A 203 -3.14 -12.01 -8.93
C THR A 203 -1.87 -11.33 -9.41
N LEU A 204 -1.99 -10.47 -10.43
CA LEU A 204 -0.84 -9.80 -11.04
C LEU A 204 -0.20 -8.83 -10.06
N VAL A 205 -1.02 -8.04 -9.33
CA VAL A 205 -0.52 -7.12 -8.29
C VAL A 205 0.22 -7.88 -7.21
N TYR A 206 -0.35 -8.99 -6.71
CA TYR A 206 0.28 -9.82 -5.69
C TYR A 206 1.62 -10.42 -6.15
N GLN A 207 1.62 -11.06 -7.33
CA GLN A 207 2.82 -11.70 -7.88
C GLN A 207 3.94 -10.70 -8.13
N GLN A 208 3.61 -9.54 -8.70
CA GLN A 208 4.59 -8.49 -8.97
C GLN A 208 5.22 -7.96 -7.67
N LEU A 209 4.39 -7.58 -6.70
CA LEU A 209 4.88 -6.99 -5.46
C LEU A 209 5.75 -7.96 -4.66
N LEU A 210 5.37 -9.24 -4.59
CA LEU A 210 6.16 -10.24 -3.88
C LEU A 210 7.40 -10.71 -4.64
N GLY A 211 7.41 -10.61 -5.98
CA GLY A 211 8.56 -10.94 -6.81
C GLY A 211 9.65 -9.86 -6.81
N GLU A 212 9.34 -8.63 -6.42
CA GLU A 212 10.30 -7.52 -6.35
C GLU A 212 11.11 -7.57 -5.05
N GLU A 213 12.43 -7.45 -5.12
CA GLU A 213 13.29 -7.38 -3.92
C GLU A 213 13.29 -5.98 -3.27
N SER A 214 13.11 -4.94 -4.09
CA SER A 214 13.23 -3.54 -3.67
C SER A 214 11.91 -2.92 -3.24
N SER A 215 11.98 -1.90 -2.39
CA SER A 215 10.83 -1.01 -2.15
C SER A 215 10.57 -0.09 -3.34
N ARG A 216 9.30 0.10 -3.69
CA ARG A 216 8.88 1.15 -4.63
C ARG A 216 8.75 2.48 -3.88
N ILE A 217 9.87 3.19 -3.81
CA ILE A 217 9.98 4.53 -3.22
C ILE A 217 11.28 5.17 -3.70
N ASN A 218 11.27 6.46 -4.03
CA ASN A 218 12.49 7.13 -4.50
C ASN A 218 13.37 7.58 -3.33
N ALA A 219 14.31 6.73 -2.91
CA ALA A 219 15.37 7.09 -1.95
C ALA A 219 16.74 7.36 -2.61
N CYS A 220 16.82 7.42 -3.95
CA CYS A 220 18.06 7.67 -4.68
C CYS A 220 18.53 9.12 -4.56
N ASP A 221 19.84 9.31 -4.70
CA ASP A 221 20.45 10.64 -4.77
C ASP A 221 20.14 11.33 -6.11
N ASN A 222 18.99 12.01 -6.16
CA ASN A 222 18.50 12.77 -7.31
C ASN A 222 17.89 14.12 -6.87
N ASP A 223 17.27 14.86 -7.81
CA ASP A 223 16.67 16.15 -7.49
C ASP A 223 15.52 15.99 -6.48
N ALA A 224 15.84 16.28 -5.22
CA ALA A 224 14.95 16.18 -4.08
C ALA A 224 14.41 17.55 -3.65
N ASN A 225 14.36 18.55 -4.52
CA ASN A 225 14.00 19.94 -4.16
C ASN A 225 14.83 20.45 -2.97
N PRO A 226 16.16 20.57 -3.10
CA PRO A 226 17.06 20.83 -1.98
C PRO A 226 16.79 22.14 -1.22
N ASN A 227 16.01 23.07 -1.80
CA ASN A 227 15.57 24.31 -1.16
C ASN A 227 14.54 24.09 -0.04
N ARG A 228 13.88 22.92 -0.01
CA ARG A 228 12.93 22.51 1.03
C ARG A 228 13.62 22.03 2.30
N TRP A 229 14.88 21.57 2.20
CA TRP A 229 15.69 21.19 3.36
C TRP A 229 16.06 22.39 4.25
N SER A 230 16.27 22.13 5.53
CA SER A 230 16.62 23.14 6.54
C SER A 230 17.92 22.82 7.28
N PRO A 231 18.85 23.79 7.44
CA PRO A 231 20.03 23.63 8.28
C PRO A 231 19.75 23.17 9.71
N SER A 232 18.59 23.50 10.27
CA SER A 232 18.19 23.06 11.62
C SER A 232 18.01 21.54 11.71
N MET A 233 17.86 20.85 10.57
CA MET A 233 17.73 19.39 10.51
C MET A 233 19.08 18.65 10.53
N GLU A 234 20.20 19.35 10.32
CA GLU A 234 21.54 18.77 10.05
C GLU A 234 22.00 17.76 11.12
N LYS A 235 21.52 17.88 12.37
CA LYS A 235 21.86 16.95 13.45
C LYS A 235 21.51 15.49 13.12
N HIS A 236 20.36 15.24 12.50
CA HIS A 236 19.87 13.90 12.19
C HIS A 236 19.64 13.68 10.69
N VAL A 237 19.38 14.77 9.95
CA VAL A 237 19.15 14.75 8.50
C VAL A 237 20.11 15.74 7.84
N LYS A 238 21.27 15.22 7.45
CA LYS A 238 22.23 15.97 6.64
C LYS A 238 21.66 16.25 5.27
N LYS A 239 22.07 17.36 4.66
CA LYS A 239 21.61 17.74 3.30
C LYS A 239 21.75 16.62 2.26
N ARG A 240 22.83 15.82 2.35
CA ARG A 240 23.08 14.67 1.44
C ARG A 240 22.09 13.51 1.57
N HIS A 241 21.37 13.40 2.69
CA HIS A 241 20.36 12.36 2.90
C HIS A 241 18.96 12.81 2.44
N TRP A 242 18.81 14.06 2.00
CA TRP A 242 17.52 14.62 1.63
C TRP A 242 16.98 13.94 0.36
N ARG A 243 15.78 13.38 0.43
CA ARG A 243 15.11 12.67 -0.66
C ARG A 243 13.66 13.11 -0.80
N LYS A 244 13.08 12.89 -1.98
CA LYS A 244 11.66 13.19 -2.29
C LYS A 244 11.00 12.02 -2.99
N HIS A 245 9.76 11.74 -2.60
CA HIS A 245 8.84 10.88 -3.33
C HIS A 245 7.44 11.51 -3.36
N ASP A 246 6.55 10.98 -4.19
CA ASP A 246 5.26 11.62 -4.50
C ASP A 246 4.13 11.22 -3.54
N GLY A 247 4.47 10.72 -2.33
CA GLY A 247 3.54 10.45 -1.24
C GLY A 247 2.97 9.03 -1.17
N TRP A 248 2.82 8.31 -2.28
CA TRP A 248 2.42 6.90 -2.31
C TRP A 248 3.63 5.99 -2.44
N PHE A 249 3.69 4.89 -1.69
CA PHE A 249 4.84 3.99 -1.75
C PHE A 249 4.46 2.52 -1.58
N GLY A 250 5.40 1.66 -1.91
CA GLY A 250 5.37 0.24 -1.60
C GLY A 250 6.64 -0.14 -0.86
N LEU A 251 6.52 -0.61 0.39
CA LEU A 251 7.67 -0.99 1.19
C LEU A 251 7.78 -2.50 1.35
N ILE A 252 9.01 -3.01 1.36
CA ILE A 252 9.33 -4.30 1.97
C ILE A 252 9.24 -4.21 3.50
N ARG A 253 9.06 -5.36 4.17
CA ARG A 253 8.90 -5.41 5.64
C ARG A 253 10.01 -4.72 6.42
N LYS A 254 11.27 -4.94 6.02
CA LYS A 254 12.46 -4.30 6.63
C LYS A 254 12.33 -2.77 6.66
N HIS A 255 11.90 -2.16 5.54
CA HIS A 255 11.73 -0.71 5.45
C HIS A 255 10.51 -0.20 6.22
N ALA A 256 9.42 -0.98 6.25
CA ALA A 256 8.27 -0.66 7.09
C ALA A 256 8.64 -0.63 8.59
N GLN A 257 9.44 -1.60 9.06
CA GLN A 257 9.94 -1.65 10.44
C GLN A 257 10.81 -0.42 10.75
N ALA A 258 11.76 -0.09 9.87
CA ALA A 258 12.59 1.10 10.01
C ALA A 258 11.77 2.39 10.21
N VAL A 259 10.67 2.55 9.47
CA VAL A 259 9.77 3.70 9.61
C VAL A 259 9.07 3.73 10.97
N VAL A 260 8.59 2.59 11.47
CA VAL A 260 7.86 2.53 12.74
C VAL A 260 8.80 2.73 13.94
N GLU A 261 10.02 2.19 13.85
CA GLU A 261 11.05 2.25 14.89
C GLU A 261 11.77 3.60 14.96
N ASP A 262 11.80 4.38 13.87
CA ASP A 262 12.45 5.68 13.86
C ASP A 262 11.78 6.67 14.82
N ILE A 263 12.60 7.35 15.62
CA ILE A 263 12.17 8.44 16.50
C ILE A 263 12.89 9.74 16.14
N HIS A 264 14.12 9.67 15.64
CA HIS A 264 14.99 10.84 15.50
C HIS A 264 14.74 11.62 14.22
N VAL A 265 14.63 10.93 13.08
CA VAL A 265 14.34 11.58 11.80
C VAL A 265 12.91 12.11 11.85
N TYR A 266 11.96 11.33 12.34
CA TYR A 266 10.56 11.76 12.49
C TYR A 266 10.41 13.03 13.34
N ASN A 267 11.03 13.08 14.52
CA ASN A 267 10.99 14.28 15.35
C ASN A 267 11.68 15.47 14.68
N THR A 268 12.74 15.23 13.90
CA THR A 268 13.42 16.28 13.13
C THR A 268 12.48 16.88 12.09
N PHE A 269 11.74 16.06 11.34
CA PHE A 269 10.70 16.53 10.42
C PHE A 269 9.58 17.27 11.17
N ARG A 270 9.08 16.70 12.27
CA ARG A 270 8.02 17.31 13.09
C ARG A 270 8.37 18.69 13.63
N THR A 271 9.63 18.93 13.97
CA THR A 271 10.07 20.21 14.53
C THR A 271 10.51 21.20 13.44
N PHE A 272 11.19 20.74 12.39
CA PHE A 272 11.91 21.62 11.48
C PHE A 272 11.43 21.58 10.02
N CYS A 273 10.54 20.67 9.64
CA CYS A 273 9.88 20.70 8.33
C CYS A 273 8.60 21.52 8.47
N VAL A 274 8.66 22.77 8.03
CA VAL A 274 7.54 23.72 8.13
C VAL A 274 7.19 24.21 6.73
N THR A 275 5.91 24.13 6.40
CA THR A 275 5.30 24.87 5.29
C THR A 275 4.72 26.17 5.84
N GLY A 276 5.24 27.30 5.37
CA GLY A 276 4.96 28.62 5.95
C GLY A 276 6.22 29.46 6.13
N PHE A 277 6.07 30.60 6.80
CA PHE A 277 7.20 31.48 7.11
C PHE A 277 8.10 30.88 8.21
N ASP A 278 9.36 30.61 7.87
CA ASP A 278 10.38 30.20 8.83
C ASP A 278 11.15 31.43 9.35
N LYS A 279 10.90 31.76 10.61
CA LYS A 279 11.57 32.87 11.31
C LYS A 279 13.07 32.66 11.47
N ALA A 280 13.55 31.42 11.57
CA ALA A 280 14.97 31.13 11.77
C ALA A 280 15.79 31.35 10.49
N LEU A 281 15.15 31.21 9.32
CA LEU A 281 15.76 31.39 8.01
C LEU A 281 15.30 32.66 7.29
N ASP A 282 14.44 33.46 7.93
CA ASP A 282 13.83 34.68 7.39
C ASP A 282 13.27 34.51 5.97
N ARG A 283 12.58 33.39 5.72
CA ARG A 283 12.03 33.05 4.40
C ARG A 283 10.81 32.15 4.49
N HIS A 284 9.97 32.18 3.46
CA HIS A 284 8.94 31.16 3.29
C HIS A 284 9.57 29.80 2.92
N ARG A 285 9.03 28.74 3.51
CA ARG A 285 9.38 27.36 3.20
C ARG A 285 8.15 26.58 2.78
N ASP A 286 8.42 25.56 1.98
CA ASP A 286 7.43 24.66 1.40
C ASP A 286 7.90 23.23 1.66
N CYS A 287 7.83 22.79 2.92
CA CYS A 287 8.38 21.50 3.34
C CYS A 287 7.24 20.52 3.62
N TRP A 288 7.22 19.42 2.85
CA TRP A 288 6.16 18.40 2.86
C TRP A 288 6.65 17.11 3.50
N PRO A 289 6.37 16.86 4.79
CA PRO A 289 6.90 15.70 5.48
C PRO A 289 6.45 14.36 4.86
N ASP A 290 5.23 14.30 4.34
CA ASP A 290 4.66 13.14 3.65
C ASP A 290 5.44 12.75 2.38
N GLU A 291 5.94 13.72 1.63
CA GLU A 291 6.78 13.47 0.43
C GLU A 291 8.24 13.15 0.78
N HIS A 292 8.75 13.70 1.87
CA HIS A 292 10.19 13.72 2.14
C HIS A 292 10.65 12.78 3.26
N TYR A 293 9.82 12.50 4.27
CA TYR A 293 10.24 11.80 5.49
C TYR A 293 10.72 10.37 5.23
N VAL A 294 9.86 9.52 4.65
CA VAL A 294 10.18 8.10 4.43
C VAL A 294 11.40 7.92 3.53
N PRO A 295 11.51 8.53 2.33
CA PRO A 295 12.68 8.31 1.49
C PRO A 295 13.96 8.90 2.12
N THR A 296 13.86 10.00 2.88
CA THR A 296 15.01 10.58 3.60
C THR A 296 15.47 9.65 4.73
N LEU A 297 14.55 9.03 5.48
CA LEU A 297 14.89 8.06 6.50
C LEU A 297 15.64 6.86 5.90
N LEU A 298 15.17 6.33 4.76
CA LEU A 298 15.84 5.22 4.09
C LEU A 298 17.27 5.60 3.68
N SER A 299 17.49 6.83 3.18
CA SER A 299 18.84 7.31 2.89
C SER A 299 19.70 7.51 4.15
N VAL A 300 19.13 8.00 5.25
CA VAL A 300 19.84 8.09 6.54
C VAL A 300 20.30 6.71 7.02
N MET A 301 19.52 5.67 6.73
CA MET A 301 19.82 4.28 7.10
C MET A 301 20.73 3.53 6.11
N GLY A 302 21.07 4.13 4.98
CA GLY A 302 21.90 3.50 3.95
C GLY A 302 21.14 2.47 3.09
N PHE A 303 19.82 2.61 2.96
CA PHE A 303 18.97 1.69 2.22
C PHE A 303 18.69 2.13 0.78
N GLU A 304 19.44 3.09 0.22
CA GLU A 304 19.18 3.61 -1.13
C GLU A 304 19.21 2.53 -2.22
N GLU A 305 20.14 1.57 -2.11
CA GLU A 305 20.29 0.46 -3.06
C GLU A 305 19.18 -0.60 -2.96
N GLU A 306 18.34 -0.53 -1.92
CA GLU A 306 17.19 -1.42 -1.72
C GLU A 306 15.88 -0.77 -2.20
N THR A 307 15.96 0.31 -2.98
CA THR A 307 14.80 1.06 -3.48
C THR A 307 14.78 1.19 -5.01
N ASP A 308 13.58 1.09 -5.58
CA ASP A 308 13.32 1.44 -6.98
C ASP A 308 12.91 2.91 -7.08
N CYS A 309 13.81 3.68 -7.69
CA CYS A 309 13.68 5.13 -7.84
C CYS A 309 12.97 5.56 -9.14
N LYS A 310 12.52 4.59 -9.95
CA LYS A 310 11.76 4.82 -11.19
C LYS A 310 10.37 4.22 -11.10
N GLY A 311 10.23 3.10 -10.40
CA GLY A 311 8.96 2.44 -10.16
C GLY A 311 8.06 3.28 -9.27
N ALA A 312 6.79 3.35 -9.65
CA ALA A 312 5.74 3.92 -8.85
C ALA A 312 4.74 2.83 -8.45
N VAL A 313 4.09 3.01 -7.30
CA VAL A 313 2.92 2.21 -6.93
C VAL A 313 1.67 2.72 -7.63
N ILE A 314 1.60 4.04 -7.88
CA ILE A 314 0.45 4.73 -8.47
C ILE A 314 0.92 5.61 -9.64
N THR A 315 0.04 5.85 -10.59
CA THR A 315 0.14 6.96 -11.56
C THR A 315 -0.88 8.04 -11.21
N ALA A 316 -0.41 9.27 -11.17
CA ALA A 316 -1.24 10.44 -10.95
C ALA A 316 -1.24 11.30 -12.22
N GLU A 317 -2.41 11.77 -12.63
CA GLU A 317 -2.52 12.78 -13.68
C GLU A 317 -2.57 14.17 -13.04
N TRP A 318 -1.56 14.98 -13.33
CA TRP A 318 -1.46 16.35 -12.82
C TRP A 318 -1.98 17.32 -13.88
N VAL A 319 -3.19 17.85 -13.69
CA VAL A 319 -3.74 18.90 -14.57
C VAL A 319 -3.26 20.26 -14.09
N THR A 320 -2.35 20.88 -14.86
CA THR A 320 -1.80 22.20 -14.58
C THR A 320 -2.64 23.29 -15.25
N GLU A 321 -3.81 23.61 -14.70
CA GLU A 321 -4.53 24.84 -15.07
C GLU A 321 -4.50 25.82 -13.88
N ASN A 322 -3.69 26.88 -14.05
CA ASN A 322 -3.41 28.02 -13.15
C ASN A 322 -2.46 27.76 -11.96
N GLU A 323 -1.63 28.77 -11.66
CA GLU A 323 -0.46 28.77 -10.77
C GLU A 323 -0.70 28.46 -9.28
N ASP A 324 -1.87 27.93 -8.93
CA ASP A 324 -2.19 27.35 -7.63
C ASP A 324 -2.66 25.89 -7.82
N ALA A 325 -1.73 25.02 -8.23
CA ALA A 325 -2.00 23.61 -8.50
C ALA A 325 -2.25 22.84 -7.19
N HIS A 326 -3.44 22.97 -6.61
CA HIS A 326 -3.95 22.04 -5.59
C HIS A 326 -4.84 20.98 -6.23
N VAL A 327 -4.20 19.82 -6.41
CA VAL A 327 -4.68 18.44 -6.47
C VAL A 327 -6.21 18.24 -6.42
N ARG A 328 -6.83 18.04 -7.58
CA ARG A 328 -7.94 17.07 -7.71
C ARG A 328 -7.33 15.74 -8.10
N SER A 329 -6.84 14.98 -7.13
CA SER A 329 -6.17 13.70 -7.36
C SER A 329 -7.18 12.67 -7.84
N SER A 330 -7.09 12.31 -9.11
CA SER A 330 -7.60 11.02 -9.59
C SER A 330 -6.39 10.09 -9.60
N ALA A 331 -6.34 9.10 -8.71
CA ALA A 331 -5.22 8.17 -8.61
C ALA A 331 -5.48 6.93 -9.48
N CYS A 332 -4.74 6.84 -10.58
CA CYS A 332 -4.77 5.72 -11.52
C CYS A 332 -3.60 4.79 -11.19
N THR A 333 -3.84 3.61 -10.62
CA THR A 333 -2.74 2.71 -10.21
C THR A 333 -2.06 2.07 -11.42
N HIS A 334 -1.00 2.65 -11.98
CA HIS A 334 -0.21 2.00 -13.05
C HIS A 334 0.91 1.16 -12.43
N VAL A 335 0.81 -0.14 -12.68
CA VAL A 335 1.88 -1.12 -12.55
C VAL A 335 2.55 -1.17 -13.92
N TYR A 336 3.79 -0.69 -14.05
CA TYR A 336 4.87 -1.13 -14.96
C TYR A 336 5.87 0.00 -15.28
N ARG A 337 7.17 -0.30 -15.12
CA ARG A 337 8.10 -0.27 -16.23
C ARG A 337 9.12 -1.40 -16.10
#